data_AF-A0A356Z481-F1
#
_entry.id   AF-A0A356Z481-F1
#
_cell.length_a   1.000
_cell.length_b   1.000
_cell.length_c   1.000
_cell.angle_alpha   90.00
_cell.angle_beta   90.00
_cell.angle_gamma   90.00
#
_symmetry.space_group_name_H-M   'P 1'
#
loop_
_entity.id
_entity.type
_entity.pdbx_description
1 polymer ?
#
loop_
_entity_poly.entity_id
_entity_poly.type
_entity_poly.pdbx_seq_one_letter_code
_entity_poly.pdbx_strand_id
1 'polypeptide(L)'
;EKPTRGSIHIRGYNIVKMSERRLARFRQKYIGFVFQSYNLLPTLNALENVSLPLTFRGISKNIRDKRALKMLEAVGLKQHRNHKPSQMSG
;
A
#
# COMPACT_ATOMS: atom_id res chain seq x y z
N GLU A 1 9.38 -14.25 4.16
CA GLU A 1 9.50 -15.42 5.05
C GLU A 1 9.83 -14.99 6.47
N LYS A 2 9.56 -15.83 7.47
CA LYS A 2 10.00 -15.56 8.85
C LYS A 2 11.45 -16.04 9.02
N PRO A 3 12.29 -15.34 9.80
CA PRO A 3 13.63 -15.81 10.08
C PRO A 3 13.56 -17.16 10.82
N THR A 4 14.48 -18.07 10.50
CA THR A 4 14.58 -19.39 11.16
C THR A 4 15.00 -19.25 12.62
N ARG A 5 15.84 -18.27 12.95
CA ARG A 5 16.26 -17.91 14.32
C ARG A 5 16.45 -16.39 14.44
N GLY A 6 16.39 -15.89 15.67
CA GLY A 6 16.65 -14.48 15.98
C GLY A 6 15.39 -13.63 16.17
N SER A 7 15.56 -12.31 16.11
CA SER A 7 14.47 -11.35 16.31
C SER A 7 14.61 -10.17 15.37
N ILE A 8 13.47 -9.60 14.97
CA ILE A 8 13.42 -8.39 14.15
C ILE A 8 12.62 -7.36 14.92
N HIS A 9 13.25 -6.22 15.19
CA HIS A 9 12.65 -5.11 15.90
C HIS A 9 12.44 -3.94 14.94
N ILE A 10 11.19 -3.52 14.76
CA ILE A 10 10.84 -2.34 13.97
C ILE A 10 10.07 -1.39 14.88
N ARG A 11 10.56 -0.15 15.02
CA ARG A 11 9.99 0.84 15.95
C ARG A 11 9.83 0.30 17.39
N GLY A 12 10.81 -0.50 17.84
CA GLY A 12 10.80 -1.13 19.18
C GLY A 12 9.92 -2.37 19.31
N TYR A 13 9.14 -2.74 18.28
CA TYR A 13 8.29 -3.93 18.33
C TYR A 13 9.00 -5.16 17.75
N ASN A 14 9.05 -6.25 18.52
CA ASN A 14 9.48 -7.55 18.00
C ASN A 14 8.38 -8.13 17.08
N ILE A 15 8.55 -8.00 15.78
CA ILE A 15 7.54 -8.40 14.80
C ILE A 15 7.45 -9.92 14.61
N VAL A 16 8.51 -10.66 14.96
CA VAL A 16 8.55 -12.13 14.83
C VAL A 16 7.59 -12.79 15.82
N LYS A 17 7.40 -12.17 16.99
CA LYS A 17 6.48 -12.64 18.04
C LYS A 17 5.01 -12.23 17.81
N MET A 18 4.70 -11.48 16.75
CA MET A 18 3.33 -11.07 16.46
C MET A 18 2.53 -12.20 15.81
N SER A 19 1.27 -12.34 16.21
CA SER A 19 0.32 -13.15 15.44
C SER A 19 0.07 -12.50 14.07
N GLU A 20 -0.36 -13.30 13.08
CA GLU A 20 -0.61 -12.79 11.71
C GLU A 20 -1.58 -11.62 11.68
N ARG A 21 -2.62 -11.63 12.53
CA ARG A 21 -3.58 -10.52 12.64
C ARG A 21 -2.91 -9.24 13.16
N ARG A 22 -2.01 -9.33 14.15
CA ARG A 22 -1.26 -8.16 14.66
C ARG A 22 -0.25 -7.68 13.62
N LEU A 23 0.43 -8.60 12.95
CA LEU A 23 1.41 -8.29 11.93
C LEU A 23 0.77 -7.61 10.70
N ALA A 24 -0.43 -8.03 10.28
CA ALA A 24 -1.18 -7.37 9.22
C ALA A 24 -1.51 -5.91 9.57
N ARG A 25 -2.01 -5.65 10.78
CA ARG A 25 -2.27 -4.29 11.28
C ARG A 25 -0.99 -3.45 11.38
N PHE A 26 0.13 -4.08 11.78
CA PHE A 26 1.43 -3.43 11.83
C PHE A 26 1.89 -2.98 10.43
N ARG A 27 1.87 -3.90 9.45
CA ARG A 27 2.25 -3.61 8.06
C ARG A 27 1.41 -2.47 7.49
N GLN A 28 0.10 -2.55 7.67
CA GLN A 28 -0.84 -1.53 7.23
C GLN A 28 -0.56 -0.10 7.74
N LYS A 29 0.04 0.01 8.94
CA LYS A 29 0.30 1.31 9.58
C LYS A 29 1.69 1.84 9.28
N TYR A 30 2.69 0.97 9.15
CA TYR A 30 4.10 1.37 9.20
C TYR A 30 4.93 0.94 7.99
N ILE A 31 4.40 0.09 7.12
CA ILE A 31 5.18 -0.53 6.04
C ILE A 31 4.50 -0.28 4.70
N GLY A 32 5.26 0.23 3.73
CA GLY A 32 4.91 0.27 2.32
C GLY A 32 5.85 -0.65 1.55
N PHE A 33 5.34 -1.32 0.51
CA PHE A 33 6.13 -2.16 -0.38
C PHE A 33 6.14 -1.56 -1.78
N VAL A 34 7.30 -1.60 -2.42
CA VAL A 34 7.50 -1.30 -3.84
C VAL A 34 8.06 -2.57 -4.47
N PHE A 35 7.48 -2.98 -5.59
CA PHE A 35 7.83 -4.23 -6.28
C PHE A 35 8.41 -3.91 -7.65
N GLN A 36 9.37 -4.71 -8.12
CA GLN A 36 9.97 -4.53 -9.46
C GLN A 36 8.94 -4.66 -10.59
N SER A 37 7.96 -5.58 -10.47
CA SER A 37 6.89 -5.76 -11.46
C SER A 37 5.60 -5.00 -11.11
N TYR A 38 5.71 -3.93 -10.31
CA TYR A 38 4.65 -3.00 -9.87
C TYR A 38 3.52 -3.59 -9.01
N ASN A 39 3.14 -4.86 -9.20
CA ASN A 39 2.11 -5.60 -8.46
C ASN A 39 0.77 -4.83 -8.33
N LEU A 40 0.37 -4.14 -9.40
CA LEU A 40 -0.89 -3.40 -9.47
C LEU A 40 -2.04 -4.34 -9.83
N LEU A 41 -3.24 -4.08 -9.30
CA LEU A 41 -4.45 -4.79 -9.70
C LEU A 41 -4.90 -4.27 -11.08
N PRO A 42 -4.94 -5.13 -12.12
CA PRO A 42 -5.18 -4.69 -13.49
C PRO A 42 -6.61 -4.23 -13.75
N THR A 43 -7.56 -4.65 -12.91
CA THR A 43 -8.96 -4.26 -12.99
C THR A 43 -9.22 -2.86 -12.44
N LEU A 44 -8.30 -2.31 -11.64
CA LEU A 44 -8.41 -1.02 -10.98
C LEU A 44 -7.61 0.05 -11.73
N ASN A 45 -8.07 1.30 -11.68
CA ASN A 45 -7.28 2.44 -12.16
C ASN A 45 -6.20 2.86 -11.15
N ALA A 46 -5.35 3.82 -11.51
CA ALA A 46 -4.27 4.31 -10.66
C ALA A 46 -4.78 4.88 -9.32
N LEU A 47 -5.86 5.67 -9.34
CA LEU A 47 -6.44 6.23 -8.11
C LEU A 47 -6.93 5.13 -7.16
N GLU A 48 -7.58 4.10 -7.71
CA GLU A 48 -8.10 2.95 -6.97
C GLU A 48 -6.99 2.07 -6.41
N ASN A 49 -5.94 1.78 -7.19
CA ASN A 49 -4.77 1.04 -6.72
C ASN A 49 -4.09 1.77 -5.55
N VAL A 50 -3.92 3.09 -5.65
CA VAL A 50 -3.31 3.91 -4.59
C VAL A 50 -4.23 4.05 -3.36
N SER A 51 -5.55 4.07 -3.53
CA SER A 51 -6.50 4.21 -2.41
C SER A 51 -6.81 2.88 -1.70
N LEU A 52 -6.60 1.74 -2.36
CA LEU A 52 -6.93 0.40 -1.87
C LEU A 52 -6.37 0.09 -0.47
N PRO A 53 -5.10 0.39 -0.13
CA PRO A 53 -4.57 0.13 1.22
C PRO A 53 -5.34 0.86 2.34
N LEU A 54 -5.91 2.03 2.02
CA LEU A 54 -6.69 2.84 2.97
C LEU A 54 -8.09 2.26 3.22
N THR A 55 -8.64 1.47 2.28
CA THR A 55 -9.91 0.74 2.48
C THR A 55 -9.79 -0.22 3.64
N PHE A 56 -8.69 -0.97 3.73
CA PHE A 56 -8.45 -1.88 4.86
C PHE A 56 -8.32 -1.13 6.20
N ARG A 57 -8.03 0.19 6.18
CA ARG A 57 -7.93 1.05 7.37
C ARG A 57 -9.29 1.59 7.81
N GLY A 58 -10.38 1.22 7.13
CA GLY A 58 -11.72 1.73 7.39
C GLY A 58 -11.89 3.21 7.04
N ILE A 59 -11.02 3.78 6.20
CA ILE A 59 -11.12 5.20 5.80
C ILE A 59 -12.19 5.34 4.73
N SER A 60 -13.12 6.30 4.92
CA SER A 60 -14.22 6.55 3.99
C SER A 60 -13.74 6.89 2.58
N LYS A 61 -14.55 6.56 1.56
CA LYS A 61 -14.18 6.69 0.13
C LYS A 61 -13.69 8.08 -0.22
N ASN A 62 -14.45 9.09 0.20
CA ASN A 62 -14.15 10.47 -0.12
C ASN A 62 -12.80 10.93 0.47
N ILE A 63 -12.44 10.44 1.67
CA ILE A 63 -11.16 10.77 2.32
C ILE A 63 -10.00 10.02 1.67
N ARG A 64 -10.16 8.72 1.39
CA ARG A 64 -9.08 7.92 0.79
C ARG A 64 -8.78 8.35 -0.64
N ASP A 65 -9.79 8.67 -1.44
CA ASP A 65 -9.59 9.11 -2.83
C ASP A 65 -8.87 10.47 -2.86
N LYS A 66 -9.21 11.40 -1.96
CA LYS A 66 -8.47 12.67 -1.81
C LYS A 66 -6.99 12.44 -1.44
N ARG A 67 -6.71 11.51 -0.53
CA ARG A 67 -5.32 11.18 -0.13
C ARG A 67 -4.55 10.51 -1.27
N ALA A 68 -5.18 9.56 -1.97
CA ALA A 68 -4.59 8.87 -3.11
C ALA A 68 -4.26 9.85 -4.25
N LEU A 69 -5.17 10.79 -4.53
CA LEU A 69 -4.93 11.83 -5.53
C LEU A 69 -3.72 12.71 -5.19
N LYS A 70 -3.56 13.10 -3.92
CA LYS A 70 -2.37 13.84 -3.46
C LYS A 70 -1.08 13.04 -3.64
N MET A 71 -1.12 11.72 -3.43
CA MET A 71 0.04 10.86 -3.65
C MET A 71 0.38 10.73 -5.13
N LEU A 72 -0.62 10.56 -6.00
CA LEU A 72 -0.42 10.58 -7.44
C LEU A 72 0.16 11.91 -7.93
N GLU A 73 -0.29 13.04 -7.35
CA GLU A 73 0.26 14.36 -7.64
C GLU A 73 1.72 14.48 -7.22
N ALA A 74 2.09 13.98 -6.04
CA ALA A 74 3.47 14.01 -5.55
C ALA A 74 4.46 13.23 -6.43
N VAL A 75 3.97 12.27 -7.23
CA VAL A 75 4.79 11.49 -8.18
C VAL A 75 4.53 11.85 -9.65
N GLY A 76 3.82 12.95 -9.92
CA GLY A 76 3.59 13.45 -11.29
C GLY A 76 2.52 12.69 -12.09
N LEU A 77 1.75 11.80 -11.48
CA LEU A 77 0.76 10.93 -12.15
C LEU A 77 -0.70 11.39 -11.99
N LYS A 78 -0.94 12.63 -11.51
CA LYS A 78 -2.29 13.17 -11.28
C LYS A 78 -3.20 13.08 -12.51
N GLN A 79 -2.66 13.32 -13.70
CA GLN A 79 -3.42 13.28 -14.96
C GLN A 79 -3.83 11.85 -15.35
N HIS A 80 -3.06 10.84 -14.93
CA HIS A 80 -3.30 9.43 -15.21
C HIS A 80 -4.17 8.73 -14.15
N ARG A 81 -4.79 9.47 -13.23
CA ARG A 81 -5.57 8.92 -12.11
C ARG A 81 -6.64 7.89 -12.52
N ASN A 82 -7.21 8.05 -13.72
CA ASN A 82 -8.27 7.19 -14.26
C ASN A 82 -7.74 6.09 -15.21
N HIS A 83 -6.43 6.05 -15.47
CA HIS A 83 -5.83 5.02 -16.31
C HIS A 83 -5.66 3.73 -15.53
N LYS A 84 -5.93 2.61 -16.20
CA LYS A 84 -5.57 1.26 -15.74
C LYS A 84 -4.07 1.01 -15.98
N PRO A 85 -3.45 0.05 -15.27
CA PRO A 85 -2.05 -0.30 -15.46
C PRO A 85 -1.67 -0.56 -16.92
N SER A 86 -2.55 -1.20 -17.71
CA SER A 86 -2.30 -1.47 -19.14
C SER A 86 -2.26 -0.22 -20.04
N GLN A 87 -2.65 0.94 -19.52
CA GLN A 87 -2.67 2.23 -20.22
C GLN A 87 -1.54 3.16 -19.76
N MET A 88 -0.60 2.63 -18.97
CA MET A 88 0.50 3.38 -18.40
C MET A 88 1.82 2.74 -18.83
N SER A 89 2.83 3.57 -19.09
CA SER A 89 4.19 3.07 -19.22
C SER A 89 4.66 2.54 -17.86
N GLY A 90 5.58 1.58 -17.90
CA GLY A 90 6.35 1.16 -16.73
C GLY A 90 7.19 2.29 -16.17
#